data_AF-A0A8T0DD43-F1
#
_entry.id   AF-A0A8T0DD43-F1
#
_cell.length_a   1.000
_cell.length_b   1.000
_cell.length_c   1.000
_cell.angle_alpha   90.00
_cell.angle_beta   90.00
_cell.angle_gamma   90.00
#
_symmetry.space_group_name_H-M   'P 1'
#
loop_
_entity.id
_entity.type
_entity.pdbx_description
1 polymer ?
#
loop_
_entity_poly.entity_id
_entity_poly.type
_entity_poly.pdbx_seq_one_letter_code
_entity_poly.pdbx_strand_id
1 'polypeptide(L)'
;MWTGVVPQQSVVNEEYLTKIEEIVDLCAEYGIYLLFDMHQDVLSTAFGTYDGIPLWFGNQLRKPQKLFSYPFPLMEPPTEWFKNYLTYSSVDCAQKIYQNSTGAWIHWDDFRSVIAERLINKSNVLGYELINESPKDNFYTNPARALPPYMSKYYLLPAYDYLVERIRRVDNDTLIFYEPITYGIFLPVYGNLTGTGFSHAPGVNSDSAAQQKSVLSYYSYCWLRQTGDPSKEMPI
;
A
#
# COMPACT_ATOMS: atom_id res chain seq x y z
N MET A 1 9.07 4.24 -1.07
CA MET A 1 9.11 2.79 -0.75
C MET A 1 9.49 2.60 0.71
N TRP A 2 8.96 1.57 1.38
CA TRP A 2 9.28 1.30 2.79
C TRP A 2 10.74 0.89 2.96
N THR A 3 11.27 0.01 2.10
CA THR A 3 12.68 -0.42 2.13
C THR A 3 13.70 0.71 2.05
N GLY A 4 13.36 1.82 1.39
CA GLY A 4 14.25 2.99 1.32
C GLY A 4 14.41 3.69 2.68
N VAL A 5 13.31 3.83 3.42
CA VAL A 5 13.25 4.56 4.70
C VAL A 5 13.69 3.68 5.88
N VAL A 6 13.22 2.42 5.91
CA VAL A 6 13.54 1.45 6.97
C VAL A 6 14.15 0.18 6.36
N PRO A 7 15.42 0.23 5.90
CA PRO A 7 16.06 -0.88 5.22
C PRO A 7 16.32 -2.09 6.11
N GLN A 8 16.39 -1.89 7.43
CA GLN A 8 16.50 -2.94 8.44
C GLN A 8 15.59 -2.62 9.61
N GLN A 9 15.18 -3.63 10.38
CA GLN A 9 14.29 -3.43 11.53
C GLN A 9 14.86 -2.37 12.48
N SER A 10 14.04 -1.36 12.81
CA SER A 10 14.41 -0.26 13.70
C SER A 10 15.60 0.61 13.24
N VAL A 11 16.02 0.51 11.97
CA VAL A 11 17.08 1.36 11.39
C VAL A 11 16.47 2.28 10.35
N VAL A 12 16.53 3.58 10.61
CA VAL A 12 16.11 4.63 9.67
C VAL A 12 17.29 5.02 8.77
N ASN A 13 17.03 5.13 7.47
CA ASN A 13 18.02 5.57 6.49
C ASN A 13 17.99 7.10 6.33
N GLU A 14 18.80 7.78 7.12
CA GLU A 14 18.90 9.24 7.13
C GLU A 14 19.37 9.84 5.80
N GLU A 15 20.25 9.15 5.07
CA GLU A 15 20.70 9.61 3.76
C GLU A 15 19.55 9.59 2.74
N TYR A 16 18.74 8.53 2.76
CA TYR A 16 17.55 8.44 1.91
C TYR A 16 16.51 9.51 2.24
N LEU A 17 16.27 9.78 3.53
CA LEU A 17 15.37 10.85 3.96
C LEU A 17 15.88 12.24 3.54
N THR A 18 17.19 12.48 3.66
CA THR A 18 17.80 13.74 3.20
C THR A 18 17.56 13.94 1.70
N LYS A 19 17.71 12.89 0.89
CA LYS A 19 17.44 12.96 -0.57
C LYS A 19 15.96 13.21 -0.87
N ILE A 20 15.05 12.64 -0.08
CA ILE A 20 13.62 12.94 -0.17
C ILE A 20 13.38 14.43 0.11
N GLU A 21 13.94 14.97 1.18
CA GLU A 21 13.77 16.38 1.55
C GLU A 21 14.33 17.34 0.50
N GLU A 22 15.50 17.04 -0.07
CA GLU A 22 16.07 17.81 -1.18
C GLU A 22 15.10 17.90 -2.37
N ILE A 23 14.43 16.79 -2.72
CA ILE A 23 13.41 16.77 -3.79
C ILE A 23 12.18 17.58 -3.38
N VAL A 24 11.73 17.47 -2.12
CA VAL A 24 10.58 18.23 -1.61
C VAL A 24 10.84 19.72 -1.70
N ASP A 25 12.02 20.16 -1.26
CA ASP A 25 12.40 21.57 -1.26
C ASP A 25 12.56 22.10 -2.69
N LEU A 26 13.18 21.31 -3.57
CA LEU A 26 13.25 21.66 -5.00
C LEU A 26 11.84 21.80 -5.61
N CYS A 27 10.93 20.86 -5.36
CA CYS A 27 9.56 20.97 -5.85
C CYS A 27 8.85 22.21 -5.28
N ALA A 28 9.11 22.59 -4.03
CA ALA A 28 8.56 23.79 -3.42
C ALA A 28 9.00 25.07 -4.15
N GLU A 29 10.27 25.17 -4.57
CA GLU A 29 10.80 26.31 -5.35
C GLU A 29 10.04 26.53 -6.66
N TYR A 30 9.49 25.48 -7.25
CA TYR A 30 8.73 25.52 -8.50
C TYR A 30 7.20 25.46 -8.29
N GLY A 31 6.71 25.54 -7.04
CA GLY A 31 5.28 25.47 -6.74
C GLY A 31 4.65 24.10 -7.03
N ILE A 32 5.44 23.04 -7.01
CA ILE A 32 5.01 21.66 -7.23
C ILE A 32 4.66 21.03 -5.88
N TYR A 33 3.43 20.53 -5.81
CA TYR A 33 2.88 19.84 -4.66
C TYR A 33 3.12 18.32 -4.77
N LEU A 34 3.41 17.68 -3.64
CA LEU A 34 3.81 16.27 -3.59
C LEU A 34 2.83 15.42 -2.79
N LEU A 35 2.51 14.25 -3.32
CA LEU A 35 1.85 13.15 -2.62
C LEU A 35 2.89 12.08 -2.30
N PHE A 36 2.99 11.71 -1.02
CA PHE A 36 3.93 10.68 -0.57
C PHE A 36 3.30 9.29 -0.57
N ASP A 37 3.54 8.57 -1.65
CA ASP A 37 3.09 7.20 -1.85
C ASP A 37 4.07 6.16 -1.26
N MET A 38 3.56 5.26 -0.41
CA MET A 38 4.27 4.01 -0.15
C MET A 38 3.99 3.02 -1.25
N HIS A 39 4.82 3.18 -2.27
CA HIS A 39 4.78 2.36 -3.43
C HIS A 39 5.28 0.94 -3.15
N GLN A 40 4.56 -0.04 -3.70
CA GLN A 40 4.93 -1.45 -3.79
C GLN A 40 4.27 -2.07 -5.02
N ASP A 41 4.95 -3.02 -5.64
CA ASP A 41 4.37 -3.96 -6.60
C ASP A 41 4.68 -5.37 -6.12
N VAL A 42 3.64 -6.19 -5.90
CA VAL A 42 3.79 -7.58 -5.45
C VAL A 42 4.66 -7.70 -4.19
N LEU A 43 4.59 -6.70 -3.30
CA LEU A 43 5.26 -6.61 -2.01
C LEU A 43 6.80 -6.45 -2.11
N SER A 44 7.53 -7.43 -2.65
CA SER A 44 9.00 -7.44 -2.59
C SER A 44 9.66 -8.40 -3.59
N THR A 45 11.00 -8.35 -3.68
CA THR A 45 11.82 -9.29 -4.47
C THR A 45 11.58 -10.76 -4.09
N ALA A 46 11.06 -11.04 -2.89
CA ALA A 46 10.64 -12.39 -2.50
C ALA A 46 9.53 -12.97 -3.41
N PHE A 47 8.84 -12.13 -4.18
CA PHE A 47 7.75 -12.49 -5.08
C PHE A 47 8.01 -12.04 -6.53
N GLY A 48 9.26 -11.74 -6.89
CA GLY A 48 9.66 -11.51 -8.29
C GLY A 48 9.60 -10.06 -8.79
N THR A 49 9.54 -9.07 -7.89
CA THR A 49 9.58 -7.63 -8.22
C THR A 49 10.70 -6.91 -7.46
N TYR A 50 10.61 -5.60 -7.24
CA TYR A 50 11.52 -4.82 -6.39
C TYR A 50 11.01 -4.76 -4.95
N ASP A 51 11.86 -4.36 -4.01
CA ASP A 51 11.52 -4.30 -2.58
C ASP A 51 10.72 -3.04 -2.21
N GLY A 52 9.42 -3.03 -2.51
CA GLY A 52 8.49 -2.02 -1.97
C GLY A 52 8.36 -2.15 -0.45
N ILE A 53 8.18 -3.40 0.00
CA ILE A 53 8.16 -3.84 1.39
C ILE A 53 9.51 -4.52 1.72
N PRO A 54 10.16 -4.20 2.85
CA PRO A 54 11.47 -4.75 3.17
C PRO A 54 11.46 -6.27 3.36
N LEU A 55 12.50 -6.94 2.89
CA LEU A 55 12.68 -8.39 3.08
C LEU A 55 12.78 -8.78 4.55
N TRP A 56 13.39 -7.96 5.40
CA TRP A 56 13.49 -8.24 6.84
C TRP A 56 12.10 -8.39 7.46
N PHE A 57 11.16 -7.54 7.06
CA PHE A 57 9.78 -7.56 7.55
C PHE A 57 9.02 -8.77 6.98
N GLY A 58 9.09 -8.98 5.66
CA GLY A 58 8.48 -10.16 5.02
C GLY A 58 9.00 -11.49 5.56
N ASN A 59 10.25 -11.56 6.03
CA ASN A 59 10.85 -12.76 6.63
C ASN A 59 10.34 -13.05 8.05
N GLN A 60 9.85 -12.05 8.78
CA GLN A 60 9.24 -12.23 10.11
C GLN A 60 7.82 -12.82 10.00
N LEU A 61 7.13 -12.54 8.89
CA LEU A 61 5.86 -13.16 8.59
C LEU A 61 6.09 -14.64 8.28
N ARG A 62 5.36 -15.52 8.97
CA ARG A 62 5.46 -16.98 8.77
C ARG A 62 5.28 -17.30 7.29
N LYS A 63 6.26 -17.93 6.63
CA LYS A 63 6.10 -18.33 5.22
C LYS A 63 5.20 -19.57 5.11
N PRO A 64 4.42 -19.71 4.03
CA PRO A 64 3.72 -20.96 3.76
C PRO A 64 4.72 -22.09 3.47
N GLN A 65 4.27 -23.34 3.54
CA GLN A 65 5.12 -24.45 3.09
C GLN A 65 5.41 -24.29 1.60
N LYS A 66 6.65 -24.58 1.19
CA LYS A 66 7.11 -24.35 -0.19
C LYS A 66 6.20 -25.01 -1.25
N LEU A 67 5.64 -26.18 -0.94
CA LEU A 67 4.71 -26.90 -1.82
C LEU A 67 3.42 -26.11 -2.13
N PHE A 68 3.01 -25.21 -1.23
CA PHE A 68 1.83 -24.38 -1.41
C PHE A 68 2.14 -22.99 -1.93
N SER A 69 3.41 -22.60 -2.10
CA SER A 69 3.78 -21.25 -2.55
C SER A 69 3.19 -20.90 -3.92
N TYR A 70 3.14 -21.88 -4.82
CA TYR A 70 2.61 -21.74 -6.17
C TYR A 70 1.41 -22.70 -6.34
N PRO A 71 0.20 -22.15 -6.55
CA PRO A 71 -1.00 -22.96 -6.73
C PRO A 71 -1.03 -23.51 -8.15
N PHE A 72 -1.38 -24.80 -8.31
CA PHE A 72 -1.54 -25.42 -9.63
C PHE A 72 -2.45 -24.57 -10.54
N PRO A 73 -2.06 -24.26 -11.80
CA PRO A 73 -0.92 -24.81 -12.54
C PRO A 73 0.40 -24.04 -12.40
N LEU A 74 0.46 -22.99 -11.59
CA LEU A 74 1.72 -22.31 -11.28
C LEU A 74 2.55 -23.28 -10.40
N MET A 75 3.62 -23.84 -10.95
CA MET A 75 4.59 -24.66 -10.21
C MET A 75 5.90 -23.90 -9.93
N GLU A 76 6.09 -22.78 -10.62
CA GLU A 76 7.23 -21.88 -10.54
C GLU A 76 6.72 -20.42 -10.54
N PRO A 77 7.55 -19.44 -10.10
CA PRO A 77 7.19 -18.04 -10.21
C PRO A 77 6.81 -17.68 -11.67
N PRO A 78 5.67 -17.02 -11.91
CA PRO A 78 5.30 -16.57 -13.24
C PRO A 78 6.29 -15.53 -13.78
N THR A 79 6.56 -15.61 -15.08
CA THR A 79 7.47 -14.69 -15.80
C THR A 79 6.91 -13.28 -15.93
N GLU A 80 5.60 -13.14 -16.12
CA GLU A 80 4.92 -11.85 -16.10
C GLU A 80 4.71 -11.40 -14.65
N TRP A 81 5.31 -10.26 -14.30
CA TRP A 81 5.39 -9.78 -12.91
C TRP A 81 4.02 -9.72 -12.21
N PHE A 82 2.98 -9.21 -12.87
CA PHE A 82 1.66 -8.99 -12.27
C PHE A 82 0.97 -10.31 -11.90
N LYS A 83 1.30 -11.43 -12.56
CA LYS A 83 0.77 -12.75 -12.21
C LYS A 83 1.25 -13.22 -10.85
N ASN A 84 2.33 -12.64 -10.30
CA ASN A 84 2.79 -12.97 -8.96
C ASN A 84 1.76 -12.58 -7.88
N TYR A 85 0.88 -11.60 -8.12
CA TYR A 85 -0.27 -11.32 -7.25
C TYR A 85 -1.27 -12.47 -7.12
N LEU A 86 -1.20 -13.49 -8.00
CA LEU A 86 -2.05 -14.67 -7.95
C LEU A 86 -1.39 -15.84 -7.21
N THR A 87 -0.10 -15.72 -6.85
CA THR A 87 0.60 -16.78 -6.12
C THR A 87 0.10 -16.84 -4.67
N TYR A 88 0.06 -18.04 -4.09
CA TYR A 88 -0.38 -18.22 -2.71
C TYR A 88 0.58 -17.49 -1.76
N SER A 89 1.89 -17.57 -2.01
CA SER A 89 2.90 -16.93 -1.17
C SER A 89 2.73 -15.41 -1.08
N SER A 90 2.44 -14.74 -2.19
CA SER A 90 2.20 -13.29 -2.22
C SER A 90 0.95 -12.92 -1.44
N VAL A 91 -0.19 -13.56 -1.71
CA VAL A 91 -1.46 -13.21 -1.05
C VAL A 91 -1.51 -13.61 0.42
N ASP A 92 -0.81 -14.68 0.81
CA ASP A 92 -0.65 -15.10 2.20
C ASP A 92 0.25 -14.14 3.00
N CYS A 93 1.25 -13.53 2.35
CA CYS A 93 2.04 -12.46 2.94
C CYS A 93 1.20 -11.20 3.17
N ALA A 94 0.48 -10.74 2.14
CA ALA A 94 -0.43 -9.60 2.24
C ALA A 94 -1.50 -9.79 3.33
N GLN A 95 -2.14 -10.97 3.38
CA GLN A 95 -3.09 -11.32 4.43
C GLN A 95 -2.50 -11.11 5.82
N LYS A 96 -1.27 -11.58 6.05
CA LYS A 96 -0.62 -11.50 7.37
C LYS A 96 -0.35 -10.07 7.80
N ILE A 97 -0.01 -9.20 6.84
CA ILE A 97 0.12 -7.77 7.08
C ILE A 97 -1.22 -7.20 7.58
N TYR A 98 -2.32 -7.48 6.87
CA TYR A 98 -3.64 -6.96 7.25
C TYR A 98 -4.19 -7.57 8.54
N GLN A 99 -3.81 -8.81 8.88
CA GLN A 99 -4.20 -9.46 10.12
C GLN A 99 -3.34 -9.06 11.33
N ASN A 100 -2.46 -8.07 11.17
CA ASN A 100 -1.50 -7.66 12.19
C ASN A 100 -0.66 -8.83 12.73
N SER A 101 -0.35 -9.82 11.87
CA SER A 101 0.45 -10.98 12.28
C SER A 101 1.82 -10.50 12.77
N THR A 102 2.29 -11.07 13.88
CA THR A 102 3.58 -10.73 14.50
C THR A 102 3.79 -9.22 14.73
N GLY A 103 2.72 -8.43 14.91
CA GLY A 103 2.82 -6.98 15.10
C GLY A 103 3.05 -6.18 13.80
N ALA A 104 2.63 -6.71 12.65
CA ALA A 104 2.82 -6.09 11.34
C ALA A 104 2.43 -4.61 11.25
N TRP A 105 1.36 -4.19 11.93
CA TRP A 105 0.91 -2.80 11.91
C TRP A 105 1.87 -1.86 12.64
N ILE A 106 2.60 -2.35 13.66
CA ILE A 106 3.64 -1.57 14.36
C ILE A 106 4.77 -1.27 13.39
N HIS A 107 5.24 -2.26 12.63
CA HIS A 107 6.32 -2.05 11.68
C HIS A 107 5.91 -1.15 10.50
N TRP A 108 4.66 -1.27 10.05
CA TRP A 108 4.12 -0.38 9.03
C TRP A 108 4.04 1.07 9.56
N ASP A 109 3.63 1.25 10.82
CA ASP A 109 3.65 2.54 11.50
C ASP A 109 5.08 3.08 11.70
N ASP A 110 6.06 2.26 12.07
CA ASP A 110 7.46 2.70 12.25
C ASP A 110 7.97 3.41 10.98
N PHE A 111 7.61 2.91 9.80
CA PHE A 111 7.90 3.57 8.53
C PHE A 111 7.11 4.86 8.33
N ARG A 112 5.81 4.85 8.64
CA ARG A 112 4.92 6.01 8.39
C ARG A 112 5.22 7.18 9.29
N SER A 113 5.41 6.93 10.57
CA SER A 113 5.72 7.94 11.56
C SER A 113 7.02 8.66 11.21
N VAL A 114 8.05 7.95 10.73
CA VAL A 114 9.30 8.58 10.26
C VAL A 114 9.08 9.56 9.11
N ILE A 115 8.25 9.19 8.13
CA ILE A 115 7.91 10.10 7.01
C ILE A 115 7.09 11.30 7.50
N ALA A 116 6.07 11.07 8.33
CA ALA A 116 5.21 12.13 8.84
C ALA A 116 5.97 13.13 9.71
N GLU A 117 6.78 12.65 10.66
CA GLU A 117 7.64 13.49 11.50
C GLU A 117 8.60 14.32 10.67
N ARG A 118 9.15 13.74 9.58
CA ARG A 118 10.11 14.46 8.76
C ARG A 118 9.49 15.57 7.93
N LEU A 119 8.28 15.34 7.43
CA LEU A 119 7.67 16.18 6.40
C LEU A 119 6.59 17.12 6.93
N ILE A 120 6.20 17.03 8.21
CA ILE A 120 5.11 17.82 8.81
C ILE A 120 5.20 19.33 8.56
N ASN A 121 6.40 19.90 8.48
CA ASN A 121 6.60 21.34 8.28
C ASN A 121 6.73 21.74 6.81
N LYS A 122 6.60 20.81 5.86
CA LYS A 122 6.74 21.07 4.42
C LYS A 122 5.38 21.43 3.82
N SER A 123 5.16 22.71 3.55
CA SER A 123 3.86 23.23 3.08
C SER A 123 3.42 22.76 1.69
N ASN A 124 4.34 22.22 0.87
CA ASN A 124 4.06 21.66 -0.44
C ASN A 124 3.76 20.14 -0.40
N VAL A 125 3.73 19.52 0.78
CA VAL A 125 3.28 18.13 0.93
C VAL A 125 1.76 18.11 1.06
N LEU A 126 1.07 17.55 0.06
CA LEU A 126 -0.38 17.42 0.06
C LEU A 126 -0.86 16.39 1.06
N GLY A 127 -0.16 15.26 1.12
CA GLY A 127 -0.63 14.12 1.88
C GLY A 127 0.31 12.92 1.86
N TYR A 128 -0.06 11.94 2.69
CA TYR A 128 0.55 10.61 2.73
C TYR A 128 -0.46 9.58 2.24
N GLU A 129 -0.13 8.83 1.20
CA GLU A 129 -0.93 7.71 0.75
C GLU A 129 -0.51 6.45 1.49
N LEU A 130 -1.44 5.78 2.19
CA LEU A 130 -1.15 4.70 3.15
C LEU A 130 -0.46 3.47 2.53
N ILE A 131 -0.82 3.09 1.30
CA ILE A 131 -0.18 2.05 0.49
C ILE A 131 -0.71 2.10 -0.94
N ASN A 132 0.19 1.96 -1.91
CA ASN A 132 -0.14 1.79 -3.31
C ASN A 132 -0.85 0.45 -3.58
N GLU A 133 -1.93 0.49 -4.37
CA GLU A 133 -2.59 -0.67 -4.95
C GLU A 133 -2.74 -1.82 -3.95
N SER A 134 -3.42 -1.56 -2.84
CA SER A 134 -3.57 -2.47 -1.70
C SER A 134 -3.47 -3.95 -2.09
N PRO A 135 -2.37 -4.64 -1.74
CA PRO A 135 -2.10 -5.98 -2.23
C PRO A 135 -3.24 -6.97 -1.92
N LYS A 136 -3.44 -7.94 -2.82
CA LYS A 136 -4.56 -8.88 -2.74
C LYS A 136 -4.45 -9.76 -1.49
N ASP A 137 -5.53 -9.85 -0.72
CA ASP A 137 -5.64 -10.75 0.42
C ASP A 137 -5.81 -12.21 -0.04
N ASN A 138 -5.55 -13.17 0.84
CA ASN A 138 -5.50 -14.61 0.56
C ASN A 138 -6.89 -15.18 0.28
N PHE A 139 -7.28 -15.11 -1.00
CA PHE A 139 -8.53 -15.65 -1.53
C PHE A 139 -8.54 -17.19 -1.63
N TYR A 140 -7.39 -17.88 -1.53
CA TYR A 140 -7.34 -19.34 -1.50
C TYR A 140 -7.93 -19.92 -0.21
N THR A 141 -7.75 -19.22 0.91
CA THR A 141 -8.29 -19.67 2.22
C THR A 141 -9.69 -19.13 2.49
N ASN A 142 -10.08 -18.01 1.86
CA ASN A 142 -11.45 -17.50 1.87
C ASN A 142 -11.73 -16.69 0.59
N PRO A 143 -12.52 -17.23 -0.37
CA PRO A 143 -12.82 -16.56 -1.62
C PRO A 143 -13.47 -15.18 -1.47
N ALA A 144 -14.18 -14.91 -0.36
CA ALA A 144 -14.79 -13.61 -0.11
C ALA A 144 -13.75 -12.48 -0.01
N ARG A 145 -12.48 -12.80 0.27
CA ARG A 145 -11.37 -11.82 0.30
C ARG A 145 -10.97 -11.29 -1.07
N ALA A 146 -11.42 -11.91 -2.16
CA ALA A 146 -11.34 -11.32 -3.49
C ALA A 146 -12.43 -10.27 -3.75
N LEU A 147 -13.42 -10.13 -2.86
CA LEU A 147 -14.46 -9.10 -3.00
C LEU A 147 -14.00 -7.81 -2.34
N PRO A 148 -13.91 -6.68 -3.07
CA PRO A 148 -13.46 -5.41 -2.52
C PRO A 148 -14.24 -4.98 -1.27
N PRO A 149 -15.59 -5.09 -1.21
CA PRO A 149 -16.32 -4.70 -0.02
C PRO A 149 -15.96 -5.49 1.25
N TYR A 150 -15.73 -6.79 1.09
CA TYR A 150 -15.37 -7.67 2.20
C TYR A 150 -13.94 -7.38 2.67
N MET A 151 -13.01 -7.28 1.72
CA MET A 151 -11.60 -7.06 2.01
C MET A 151 -11.38 -5.70 2.69
N SER A 152 -11.95 -4.63 2.16
CA SER A 152 -11.77 -3.30 2.75
C SER A 152 -12.43 -3.20 4.14
N LYS A 153 -13.62 -3.76 4.33
CA LYS A 153 -14.33 -3.69 5.61
C LYS A 153 -13.61 -4.43 6.74
N TYR A 154 -13.12 -5.64 6.47
CA TYR A 154 -12.61 -6.53 7.51
C TYR A 154 -11.09 -6.48 7.67
N TYR A 155 -10.35 -5.95 6.69
CA TYR A 155 -8.88 -6.01 6.67
C TYR A 155 -8.22 -4.66 6.43
N LEU A 156 -8.57 -3.92 5.36
CA LEU A 156 -7.93 -2.62 5.11
C LEU A 156 -8.37 -1.55 6.11
N LEU A 157 -9.67 -1.36 6.32
CA LEU A 157 -10.19 -0.28 7.16
C LEU A 157 -9.66 -0.35 8.60
N PRO A 158 -9.63 -1.52 9.29
CA PRO A 158 -9.01 -1.61 10.61
C PRO A 158 -7.52 -1.28 10.61
N ALA A 159 -6.76 -1.72 9.59
CA ALA A 159 -5.35 -1.39 9.47
C ALA A 159 -5.14 0.11 9.23
N TYR A 160 -5.98 0.72 8.38
CA TYR A 160 -5.91 2.14 8.06
C TYR A 160 -6.33 3.01 9.24
N ASP A 161 -7.37 2.64 9.99
CA ASP A 161 -7.74 3.32 11.22
C ASP A 161 -6.56 3.35 12.21
N TYR A 162 -5.91 2.19 12.40
CA TYR A 162 -4.73 2.10 13.25
C TYR A 162 -3.60 3.02 12.76
N LEU A 163 -3.27 2.99 11.47
CA LEU A 163 -2.19 3.82 10.90
C LEU A 163 -2.51 5.31 11.00
N VAL A 164 -3.73 5.72 10.69
CA VAL A 164 -4.13 7.13 10.77
C VAL A 164 -4.12 7.62 12.21
N GLU A 165 -4.62 6.83 13.16
CA GLU A 165 -4.54 7.20 14.58
C GLU A 165 -3.09 7.46 15.01
N ARG A 166 -2.15 6.67 14.52
CA ARG A 166 -0.72 6.81 14.84
C ARG A 166 -0.09 8.02 14.16
N ILE A 167 -0.33 8.22 12.86
CA ILE A 167 0.13 9.42 12.13
C ILE A 167 -0.38 10.69 12.80
N ARG A 168 -1.65 10.71 13.24
CA ARG A 168 -2.26 11.87 13.91
C ARG A 168 -1.67 12.19 15.28
N ARG A 169 -0.83 11.32 15.87
CA ARG A 169 -0.07 11.67 17.09
C ARG A 169 1.08 12.62 16.80
N VAL A 170 1.53 12.69 15.55
CA VAL A 170 2.64 13.55 15.12
C VAL A 170 2.17 14.65 14.18
N ASP A 171 1.33 14.34 13.19
CA ASP A 171 0.85 15.27 12.16
C ASP A 171 -0.67 15.27 12.10
N ASN A 172 -1.28 16.36 12.54
CA ASN A 172 -2.74 16.51 12.63
C ASN A 172 -3.41 17.00 11.36
N ASP A 173 -2.67 17.55 10.38
CA ASP A 173 -3.25 18.40 9.34
C ASP A 173 -3.03 17.86 7.92
N THR A 174 -1.89 17.24 7.64
CA THR A 174 -1.57 16.72 6.31
C THR A 174 -2.58 15.65 5.88
N LEU A 175 -3.04 15.68 4.62
CA LEU A 175 -4.10 14.79 4.15
C LEU A 175 -3.64 13.33 4.17
N ILE A 176 -4.57 12.41 4.44
CA ILE A 176 -4.36 10.97 4.27
C ILE A 176 -5.03 10.50 3.01
N PHE A 177 -4.25 9.95 2.10
CA PHE A 177 -4.74 9.27 0.91
C PHE A 177 -4.84 7.77 1.22
N TYR A 178 -5.95 7.16 0.83
CA TYR A 178 -6.19 5.74 1.09
C TYR A 178 -6.88 5.10 -0.10
N GLU A 179 -6.43 3.89 -0.44
CA GLU A 179 -6.93 3.15 -1.59
C GLU A 179 -7.73 1.92 -1.18
N PRO A 180 -8.77 1.55 -1.94
CA PRO A 180 -9.30 0.20 -1.87
C PRO A 180 -8.31 -0.78 -2.52
N ILE A 181 -8.67 -2.06 -2.56
CA ILE A 181 -8.02 -2.98 -3.51
C ILE A 181 -8.20 -2.45 -4.95
N THR A 182 -7.19 -2.62 -5.82
CA THR A 182 -7.07 -1.93 -7.13
C THR A 182 -8.34 -1.96 -7.98
N TYR A 183 -9.09 -3.07 -7.96
CA TYR A 183 -10.30 -3.25 -8.77
C TYR A 183 -11.61 -2.85 -8.05
N GLY A 184 -11.50 -2.23 -6.88
CA GLY A 184 -12.63 -1.89 -6.00
C GLY A 184 -13.59 -0.83 -6.53
N ILE A 185 -13.19 -0.05 -7.54
CA ILE A 185 -13.99 1.06 -8.09
C ILE A 185 -14.64 0.74 -9.44
N PHE A 186 -14.16 -0.29 -10.14
CA PHE A 186 -14.65 -0.62 -11.49
C PHE A 186 -15.96 -1.42 -11.50
N LEU A 187 -16.41 -1.89 -10.35
CA LEU A 187 -17.67 -2.63 -10.25
C LEU A 187 -18.79 -1.67 -9.83
N PRO A 188 -19.85 -1.50 -10.65
CA PRO A 188 -20.99 -0.66 -10.28
C PRO A 188 -21.61 -1.18 -8.97
N VAL A 189 -21.99 -0.26 -8.07
CA VAL A 189 -22.53 -0.60 -6.74
C VAL A 189 -23.82 -1.43 -6.86
N TYR A 190 -23.69 -2.75 -6.78
CA TYR A 190 -24.74 -3.75 -6.73
C TYR A 190 -24.80 -4.39 -5.34
N GLY A 191 -25.61 -3.79 -4.46
CA GLY A 191 -25.75 -4.22 -3.08
C GLY A 191 -24.41 -4.16 -2.31
N ASN A 192 -24.14 -5.18 -1.50
CA ASN A 192 -22.90 -5.29 -0.72
C ASN A 192 -21.74 -6.00 -1.46
N LEU A 193 -21.87 -6.25 -2.77
CA LEU A 193 -20.94 -7.10 -3.53
C LEU A 193 -19.85 -6.32 -4.27
N THR A 194 -20.02 -5.00 -4.42
CA THR A 194 -19.20 -4.14 -5.28
C THR A 194 -19.04 -2.75 -4.66
N GLY A 195 -18.04 -1.98 -5.08
CA GLY A 195 -17.66 -0.71 -4.48
C GLY A 195 -16.47 -0.85 -3.53
N THR A 196 -16.03 0.26 -2.93
CA THR A 196 -14.76 0.29 -2.18
C THR A 196 -14.77 -0.53 -0.90
N GLY A 197 -15.93 -0.69 -0.25
CA GLY A 197 -16.06 -1.40 1.03
C GLY A 197 -15.77 -0.61 2.28
N PHE A 198 -15.28 0.61 2.15
CA PHE A 198 -15.06 1.49 3.29
C PHE A 198 -16.41 2.00 3.82
N SER A 199 -16.65 1.80 5.11
CA SER A 199 -17.87 2.31 5.78
C SER A 199 -17.71 3.74 6.29
N HIS A 200 -16.48 4.22 6.40
CA HIS A 200 -16.07 5.56 6.81
C HIS A 200 -14.66 5.84 6.27
N ALA A 201 -14.25 7.10 6.32
CA ALA A 201 -12.87 7.47 6.07
C ALA A 201 -11.97 6.99 7.23
N PRO A 202 -10.74 6.51 6.97
CA PRO A 202 -9.83 6.08 8.03
C PRO A 202 -9.60 7.12 9.12
N GLY A 203 -9.60 6.70 10.39
CA GLY A 203 -9.34 7.52 11.57
C GLY A 203 -10.59 8.17 12.18
N VAL A 204 -11.76 8.09 11.53
CA VAL A 204 -13.02 8.72 12.01
C VAL A 204 -13.46 8.21 13.39
N ASN A 205 -13.13 6.96 13.73
CA ASN A 205 -13.44 6.39 15.04
C ASN A 205 -12.70 7.10 16.19
N SER A 206 -11.54 7.69 15.90
CA SER A 206 -10.69 8.39 16.88
C SER A 206 -10.88 9.91 16.81
N ASP A 207 -11.10 10.46 15.61
CA ASP A 207 -11.41 11.88 15.40
C ASP A 207 -12.43 12.05 14.28
N SER A 208 -13.62 12.56 14.62
CA SER A 208 -14.69 12.84 13.64
C SER A 208 -14.28 13.82 12.52
N ALA A 209 -13.28 14.68 12.77
CA ALA A 209 -12.76 15.60 11.76
C ALA A 209 -11.82 14.92 10.75
N ALA A 210 -11.39 13.68 11.00
CA ALA A 210 -10.52 12.91 10.10
C ALA A 210 -11.13 12.81 8.69
N GLN A 211 -12.46 12.70 8.57
CA GLN A 211 -13.14 12.64 7.28
C GLN A 211 -12.85 13.86 6.38
N GLN A 212 -12.60 15.03 6.95
CA GLN A 212 -12.28 16.26 6.21
C GLN A 212 -10.81 16.28 5.73
N LYS A 213 -9.98 15.40 6.29
CA LYS A 213 -8.54 15.27 6.02
C LYS A 213 -8.18 13.92 5.40
N SER A 214 -9.16 13.21 4.86
CA SER A 214 -8.98 11.91 4.21
C SER A 214 -9.48 11.96 2.77
N VAL A 215 -8.67 11.47 1.84
CA VAL A 215 -8.93 11.47 0.41
C VAL A 215 -8.92 10.04 -0.08
N LEU A 216 -10.01 9.61 -0.72
CA LEU A 216 -10.05 8.32 -1.41
C LEU A 216 -9.23 8.45 -2.71
N SER A 217 -8.07 7.79 -2.77
CA SER A 217 -7.27 7.64 -4.00
C SER A 217 -7.63 6.34 -4.72
N TYR A 218 -7.46 6.35 -6.04
CA TYR A 218 -7.61 5.16 -6.86
C TYR A 218 -7.00 5.30 -8.24
N TYR A 219 -6.66 4.15 -8.80
CA TYR A 219 -6.21 4.03 -10.18
C TYR A 219 -7.35 3.78 -11.15
N SER A 220 -7.26 4.42 -12.32
CA SER A 220 -8.12 4.18 -13.48
C SER A 220 -7.31 3.54 -14.61
N TYR A 221 -7.28 2.21 -14.66
CA TYR A 221 -6.61 1.45 -15.72
C TYR A 221 -7.59 1.03 -16.80
N CYS A 222 -7.20 1.20 -18.07
CA CYS A 222 -7.88 0.59 -19.20
C CYS A 222 -7.17 -0.72 -19.59
N TRP A 223 -7.64 -1.85 -19.07
CA TRP A 223 -7.03 -3.16 -19.31
C TRP A 223 -7.04 -3.58 -20.79
N LEU A 224 -7.91 -2.98 -21.61
CA LEU A 224 -7.97 -3.19 -23.05
C LEU A 224 -6.81 -2.51 -23.82
N ARG A 225 -6.12 -1.55 -23.22
CA ARG A 225 -4.99 -0.81 -23.83
C ARG A 225 -3.63 -1.16 -23.22
N GLN A 226 -3.59 -2.05 -22.24
CA GLN A 226 -2.39 -2.38 -21.47
C GLN A 226 -1.35 -3.21 -22.24
N THR A 227 -1.66 -3.63 -23.48
CA THR A 227 -0.73 -4.35 -24.38
C THR A 227 0.05 -3.42 -25.31
N GLY A 228 -0.19 -2.10 -25.25
CA GLY A 228 0.61 -1.13 -25.99
C GLY A 228 1.99 -1.02 -25.35
N ASP A 229 3.05 -1.27 -26.12
CA ASP A 229 4.42 -1.01 -25.70
C ASP A 229 4.68 0.51 -25.81
N PRO A 230 4.75 1.25 -24.70
CA PRO A 230 4.87 2.71 -24.74
C PRO A 230 6.18 3.14 -25.41
N SER A 231 7.20 2.27 -25.40
CA SER A 231 8.50 2.55 -26.04
C SER A 231 8.40 2.64 -27.58
N LYS A 232 7.31 2.13 -28.16
CA LYS A 232 7.05 2.20 -29.61
C LYS A 232 6.33 3.46 -30.06
N GLU A 233 5.70 4.19 -29.14
CA GLU A 233 4.84 5.34 -29.46
C GLU A 233 5.33 6.66 -28.88
N MET A 234 6.36 6.68 -28.03
CA MET A 234 6.97 7.94 -27.59
C MET A 234 7.92 8.47 -28.67
N PRO A 235 7.68 9.69 -29.22
CA PRO A 235 8.68 10.35 -30.03
C PRO A 235 9.89 10.66 -29.14
N ILE A 236 11.09 10.34 -29.67
CA ILE A 236 12.38 10.74 -29.12
C ILE A 236 12.52 12.27 -29.18
#